data_AF-A0A2D6MBM0-F1
#
_entry.id   AF-A0A2D6MBM0-F1
#
_cell.length_a   1.000
_cell.length_b   1.000
_cell.length_c   1.000
_cell.angle_alpha   90.00
_cell.angle_beta   90.00
_cell.angle_gamma   90.00
#
_symmetry.space_group_name_H-M   'P 1'
#
loop_
_entity.id
_entity.type
_entity.pdbx_description
1 polymer ?
#
loop_
_entity_poly.entity_id
_entity_poly.type
_entity_poly.pdbx_seq_one_letter_code
_entity_poly.pdbx_strand_id
1 'polypeptide(L)'
;MNPTFDLRTPEAASLLDGLVSVNLAQMDKTFQGEKGHYPVIKAIQSGALRYRRADPREHWKSWREVMQGVQDGFGADCEDLSSAVAAELLYNGIPARTYVYQSAPKLYHVVVATKKWGYLDPSRAAGMEGNG
;
A
#
# COMPACT_ATOMS: atom_id res chain seq x y z
N MET A 1 -24.17 -13.37 -9.68
CA MET A 1 -22.96 -14.13 -9.30
C MET A 1 -21.81 -13.15 -9.29
N ASN A 2 -21.17 -12.93 -8.15
CA ASN A 2 -19.90 -12.21 -8.11
C ASN A 2 -18.81 -13.20 -8.54
N PRO A 3 -18.07 -12.96 -9.64
CA PRO A 3 -16.97 -13.82 -10.00
C PRO A 3 -15.94 -13.81 -8.86
N THR A 4 -15.64 -15.01 -8.34
CA THR A 4 -14.54 -15.23 -7.40
C THR A 4 -13.29 -15.43 -8.27
N PHE A 5 -12.43 -14.41 -8.31
CA PHE A 5 -11.14 -14.53 -8.99
C PHE A 5 -10.13 -15.15 -8.02
N ASP A 6 -9.65 -16.35 -8.32
CA ASP A 6 -8.50 -16.94 -7.63
C ASP A 6 -7.23 -16.28 -8.18
N LEU A 7 -6.84 -15.15 -7.57
CA LEU A 7 -5.67 -14.37 -8.00
C LEU A 7 -4.39 -15.12 -7.64
N ARG A 8 -3.59 -15.49 -8.65
CA ARG A 8 -2.21 -15.95 -8.41
C ARG A 8 -1.30 -14.74 -8.23
N THR A 9 -0.10 -14.97 -7.68
CA THR A 9 0.84 -13.90 -7.32
C THR A 9 1.16 -12.92 -8.46
N PRO A 10 1.35 -13.35 -9.73
CA PRO A 10 1.58 -12.43 -10.85
C PRO A 10 0.37 -11.54 -11.18
N GLU A 11 -0.85 -12.08 -11.10
CA GLU A 11 -2.09 -11.32 -11.31
C GLU A 11 -2.28 -10.28 -10.21
N ALA A 12 -2.04 -10.66 -8.95
CA ALA A 12 -2.08 -9.73 -7.81
C ALA A 12 -1.05 -8.60 -7.95
N ALA A 13 0.17 -8.92 -8.37
CA ALA A 13 1.20 -7.92 -8.65
C ALA A 13 0.77 -6.93 -9.75
N SER A 14 0.13 -7.42 -10.81
CA SER A 14 -0.33 -6.56 -11.92
C SER A 14 -1.46 -5.62 -11.51
N LEU A 15 -2.38 -6.08 -10.66
CA LEU A 15 -3.43 -5.24 -10.08
C LEU A 15 -2.85 -4.16 -9.18
N LEU A 16 -1.81 -4.49 -8.40
CA LEU A 16 -1.11 -3.52 -7.55
C LEU A 16 -0.37 -2.47 -8.36
N ASP A 17 0.25 -2.82 -9.49
CA ASP A 17 0.86 -1.84 -10.41
C ASP A 17 -0.20 -0.86 -10.94
N GLY A 18 -1.41 -1.34 -11.23
CA GLY A 18 -2.56 -0.51 -11.56
C GLY A 18 -2.94 0.44 -10.42
N LEU A 19 -3.04 -0.05 -9.19
CA LEU A 19 -3.35 0.75 -8.01
C LEU A 19 -2.26 1.80 -7.72
N VAL A 20 -0.98 1.45 -7.84
CA VAL A 20 0.14 2.40 -7.73
C VAL A 20 0.01 3.50 -8.78
N SER A 21 -0.38 3.17 -10.01
CA SER A 21 -0.59 4.15 -11.07
C SER A 21 -1.75 5.11 -10.75
N VAL A 22 -2.85 4.61 -10.19
CA VAL A 22 -3.97 5.42 -9.69
C VAL A 22 -3.50 6.35 -8.57
N ASN A 23 -2.74 5.83 -7.61
CA ASN A 23 -2.19 6.59 -6.49
C ASN A 23 -1.27 7.71 -6.98
N LEU A 24 -0.38 7.43 -7.93
CA LEU A 24 0.49 8.43 -8.56
C LEU A 24 -0.32 9.54 -9.24
N ALA A 25 -1.37 9.20 -9.98
CA ALA A 25 -2.22 10.19 -10.63
C ALA A 25 -2.97 11.07 -9.61
N GLN A 26 -3.42 10.49 -8.49
CA GLN A 26 -4.05 11.25 -7.40
C GLN A 26 -3.04 12.20 -6.74
N MET A 27 -1.84 11.72 -6.43
CA MET A 27 -0.77 12.54 -5.86
C MET A 27 -0.36 13.67 -6.80
N ASP A 28 -0.22 13.39 -8.10
CA ASP A 28 0.13 14.41 -9.09
C ASP A 28 -0.92 15.51 -9.17
N LYS A 29 -2.21 15.15 -9.16
CA LYS A 29 -3.30 16.13 -9.11
C LYS A 29 -3.28 16.97 -7.82
N THR A 30 -2.90 16.37 -6.69
CA THR A 30 -2.88 17.05 -5.39
C THR A 30 -1.66 17.96 -5.22
N PHE A 31 -0.48 17.50 -5.60
CA PHE A 31 0.79 18.20 -5.35
C PHE A 31 1.37 18.90 -6.58
N GLN A 32 0.75 18.76 -7.76
CA GLN A 32 1.09 19.48 -8.99
C GLN A 32 2.57 19.38 -9.39
N GLY A 33 3.15 18.20 -9.19
CA GLY A 33 4.54 17.88 -9.49
C GLY A 33 5.55 18.24 -8.39
N GLU A 34 5.14 18.92 -7.32
CA GLU A 34 6.01 19.27 -6.20
C GLU A 34 6.54 18.00 -5.51
N LYS A 35 7.84 17.96 -5.23
CA LYS A 35 8.49 16.83 -4.54
C LYS A 35 8.66 17.12 -3.05
N GLY A 36 8.96 16.09 -2.25
CA GLY A 36 9.10 16.14 -0.80
C GLY A 36 7.85 15.70 -0.02
N HIS A 37 6.82 15.19 -0.70
CA HIS A 37 5.54 14.83 -0.09
C HIS A 37 5.46 13.34 0.24
N TYR A 38 5.32 13.02 1.53
CA TYR A 38 5.23 11.66 2.07
C TYR A 38 4.15 11.51 3.16
N PRO A 39 2.90 11.96 2.94
CA PRO A 39 1.89 11.99 3.99
C PRO A 39 1.52 10.61 4.57
N VAL A 40 1.49 9.54 3.78
CA VAL A 40 1.23 8.16 4.23
C VAL A 40 2.39 7.68 5.09
N ILE A 41 3.64 7.81 4.63
CA ILE A 41 4.82 7.45 5.44
C ILE A 41 4.83 8.23 6.76
N LYS A 42 4.57 9.54 6.73
CA LYS A 42 4.48 10.37 7.93
C LYS A 42 3.37 9.92 8.88
N ALA A 43 2.21 9.54 8.36
CA ALA A 43 1.08 9.05 9.15
C ALA A 43 1.38 7.70 9.80
N ILE A 44 2.09 6.80 9.11
CA ILE A 44 2.58 5.54 9.69
C ILE A 44 3.57 5.85 10.83
N GLN A 45 4.55 6.73 10.59
CA GLN A 45 5.59 7.08 11.57
C GLN A 45 5.02 7.75 12.83
N SER A 46 4.02 8.63 12.68
CA SER A 46 3.35 9.26 13.82
C SER A 46 2.37 8.33 14.52
N GLY A 47 2.02 7.21 13.88
CA GLY A 47 1.00 6.29 14.36
C GLY A 47 -0.43 6.73 14.10
N ALA A 48 -0.64 7.80 13.31
CA ALA A 48 -1.96 8.24 12.86
C ALA A 48 -2.59 7.26 11.84
N LEU A 49 -1.75 6.52 11.12
CA LEU A 49 -2.18 5.40 10.27
C LEU A 49 -1.73 4.09 10.88
N ARG A 50 -2.68 3.17 11.11
CA ARG A 50 -2.43 1.86 11.70
C ARG A 50 -2.82 0.73 10.76
N TYR A 51 -2.10 -0.38 10.88
CA TYR A 51 -2.48 -1.61 10.22
C TYR A 51 -3.82 -2.09 10.76
N ARG A 52 -4.71 -2.47 9.87
CA ARG A 52 -5.97 -3.11 10.21
C ARG A 52 -6.26 -4.19 9.20
N ARG A 53 -6.16 -5.44 9.63
CA ARG A 53 -6.65 -6.58 8.85
C ARG A 53 -8.16 -6.44 8.65
N ALA A 54 -8.61 -6.37 7.41
CA ALA A 54 -10.02 -6.36 7.05
C ALA A 54 -10.27 -7.50 6.05
N ASP A 55 -11.34 -8.29 6.22
CA ASP A 55 -12.02 -8.94 5.08
C ASP A 55 -13.41 -9.45 5.46
N PRO A 56 -14.47 -8.89 4.85
CA PRO A 56 -15.59 -9.74 4.41
C PRO A 56 -15.95 -9.66 2.91
N ARG A 57 -15.33 -8.77 2.12
CA ARG A 57 -15.59 -8.57 0.68
C ARG A 57 -14.38 -8.03 -0.12
N GLU A 58 -13.20 -7.91 0.48
CA GLU A 58 -11.96 -7.31 -0.08
C GLU A 58 -12.12 -5.96 -0.84
N HIS A 59 -11.57 -4.86 -0.32
CA HIS A 59 -11.57 -3.55 -0.98
C HIS A 59 -10.20 -2.89 -0.90
N TRP A 60 -9.51 -2.77 -2.03
CA TRP A 60 -8.19 -2.12 -2.11
C TRP A 60 -8.36 -0.61 -2.23
N LYS A 61 -7.84 0.12 -1.23
CA LYS A 61 -7.94 1.57 -1.09
C LYS A 61 -6.89 2.28 -1.93
N SER A 62 -7.33 3.31 -2.64
CA SER A 62 -6.43 4.29 -3.25
C SER A 62 -5.76 5.19 -2.20
N TRP A 63 -4.71 5.91 -2.60
CA TRP A 63 -3.99 6.87 -1.75
C TRP A 63 -4.93 7.86 -1.08
N ARG A 64 -5.94 8.39 -1.80
CA ARG A 64 -6.91 9.32 -1.23
C ARG A 64 -7.79 8.67 -0.16
N GLU A 65 -8.18 7.41 -0.35
CA GLU A 65 -8.96 6.67 0.65
C GLU A 65 -8.12 6.32 1.88
N VAL A 66 -6.85 5.97 1.70
CA VAL A 66 -5.90 5.80 2.81
C VAL A 66 -5.78 7.11 3.61
N MET A 67 -5.59 8.24 2.92
CA MET A 67 -5.48 9.56 3.57
C MET A 67 -6.79 10.00 4.24
N GLN A 68 -7.95 9.66 3.66
CA GLN A 68 -9.24 9.86 4.32
C GLN A 68 -9.35 9.00 5.59
N GLY A 69 -8.90 7.74 5.52
CA GLY A 69 -8.84 6.85 6.68
C GLY A 69 -8.01 7.43 7.83
N VAL A 70 -6.91 8.12 7.54
CA VAL A 70 -6.12 8.84 8.57
C VAL A 70 -6.97 9.90 9.29
N GLN A 71 -7.82 10.63 8.57
CA GLN A 71 -8.69 11.67 9.16
C GLN A 71 -9.82 11.05 9.99
N ASP A 72 -10.37 9.94 9.51
CA ASP A 72 -11.54 9.29 10.11
C ASP A 72 -11.17 8.29 11.23
N GLY A 73 -9.86 8.03 11.43
CA GLY A 73 -9.37 7.05 12.41
C GLY A 73 -9.50 5.59 11.94
N PHE A 74 -9.59 5.36 10.63
CA PHE A 74 -9.61 4.02 10.03
C PHE A 74 -8.21 3.56 9.60
N GLY A 75 -8.00 2.24 9.64
CA GLY A 75 -6.74 1.61 9.24
C GLY A 75 -6.73 1.07 7.81
N ALA A 76 -5.57 0.58 7.41
CA ALA A 76 -5.29 -0.01 6.10
C ALA A 76 -4.55 -1.34 6.26
N ASP A 77 -4.71 -2.25 5.32
CA ASP A 77 -4.06 -3.57 5.27
C ASP A 77 -2.79 -3.51 4.40
N CYS A 78 -2.30 -4.66 3.93
CA CYS A 78 -0.94 -4.74 3.38
C CYS A 78 -0.80 -4.19 1.97
N GLU A 79 -1.78 -4.43 1.13
CA GLU A 79 -1.89 -3.95 -0.24
C GLU A 79 -2.17 -2.44 -0.29
N ASP A 80 -3.03 -1.94 0.59
CA ASP A 80 -3.32 -0.52 0.73
C ASP A 80 -2.05 0.26 1.11
N LEU A 81 -1.41 -0.17 2.20
CA LEU A 81 -0.22 0.51 2.74
C LEU A 81 0.95 0.41 1.75
N SER A 82 1.20 -0.76 1.17
CA SER A 82 2.33 -0.95 0.27
C SER A 82 2.15 -0.23 -1.07
N SER A 83 0.94 -0.24 -1.66
CA SER A 83 0.70 0.49 -2.90
C SER A 83 0.77 2.00 -2.71
N ALA A 84 0.28 2.53 -1.58
CA ALA A 84 0.35 3.95 -1.27
C ALA A 84 1.81 4.39 -1.00
N VAL A 85 2.57 3.63 -0.20
CA VAL A 85 3.99 3.93 0.07
C VAL A 85 4.84 3.82 -1.19
N ALA A 86 4.62 2.80 -2.04
CA ALA A 86 5.32 2.69 -3.32
C ALA A 86 5.05 3.91 -4.21
N ALA A 87 3.81 4.39 -4.27
CA ALA A 87 3.45 5.59 -5.00
C ALA A 87 4.15 6.83 -4.44
N GLU A 88 4.23 7.01 -3.11
CA GLU A 88 4.96 8.15 -2.53
C GLU A 88 6.44 8.12 -2.87
N LEU A 89 7.09 6.96 -2.79
CA LEU A 89 8.50 6.83 -3.15
C LEU A 89 8.72 7.15 -4.65
N LEU A 90 7.91 6.56 -5.53
CA LEU A 90 7.99 6.82 -6.98
C LEU A 90 7.73 8.28 -7.32
N TYR A 91 6.70 8.88 -6.70
CA TYR A 91 6.37 10.28 -6.89
C TYR A 91 7.56 11.19 -6.56
N ASN A 92 8.34 10.82 -5.55
CA ASN A 92 9.55 11.53 -5.11
C ASN A 92 10.84 11.09 -5.82
N GLY A 93 10.73 10.37 -6.94
CA GLY A 93 11.88 9.97 -7.76
C GLY A 93 12.69 8.80 -7.18
N ILE A 94 12.14 8.07 -6.22
CA ILE A 94 12.77 6.87 -5.65
C ILE A 94 12.15 5.63 -6.30
N PRO A 95 12.94 4.83 -7.05
CA PRO A 95 12.42 3.61 -7.67
C PRO A 95 11.92 2.62 -6.62
N ALA A 96 10.62 2.37 -6.64
CA ALA A 96 9.91 1.44 -5.77
C ALA A 96 8.85 0.66 -6.56
N ARG A 97 8.52 -0.54 -6.10
CA ARG A 97 7.40 -1.34 -6.62
C ARG A 97 6.81 -2.17 -5.49
N THR A 98 5.55 -2.55 -5.61
CA THR A 98 4.99 -3.56 -4.70
C THR A 98 5.61 -4.93 -5.00
N TYR A 99 5.64 -5.78 -3.98
CA TYR A 99 6.08 -7.16 -4.09
C TYR A 99 5.14 -8.03 -3.25
N VAL A 100 4.54 -9.02 -3.91
CA VAL A 100 3.58 -9.95 -3.31
C VAL A 100 4.26 -11.28 -3.09
N TYR A 101 4.10 -11.86 -1.92
CA TYR A 101 4.51 -13.23 -1.62
C TYR A 101 3.50 -13.92 -0.73
N GLN A 102 3.56 -15.25 -0.70
CA GLN A 102 2.72 -16.06 0.16
C GLN A 102 3.39 -16.24 1.53
N SER A 103 2.81 -15.67 2.60
CA SER A 103 3.35 -15.76 3.97
C SER A 103 2.89 -17.02 4.69
N ALA A 104 1.70 -17.54 4.35
CA ALA A 104 1.19 -18.82 4.83
C ALA A 104 0.26 -19.45 3.78
N PRO A 105 -0.14 -20.74 3.91
CA PRO A 105 -1.11 -21.34 3.00
C PRO A 105 -2.36 -20.49 2.86
N LYS A 106 -2.65 -20.04 1.63
CA LYS A 106 -3.76 -19.14 1.26
C LYS A 106 -3.71 -17.72 1.86
N LEU A 107 -2.59 -17.29 2.43
CA LEU A 107 -2.39 -15.94 2.93
C LEU A 107 -1.25 -15.27 2.15
N TYR A 108 -1.58 -14.20 1.45
CA TYR A 108 -0.60 -13.35 0.77
C TYR A 108 -0.27 -12.14 1.63
N HIS A 109 0.95 -11.61 1.46
CA HIS A 109 1.41 -10.37 2.06
C HIS A 109 2.05 -9.49 0.98
N VAL A 110 1.89 -8.19 1.12
CA VAL A 110 2.42 -7.19 0.19
C VAL A 110 3.40 -6.28 0.91
N VAL A 111 4.58 -6.11 0.32
CA VAL A 111 5.64 -5.21 0.79
C VAL A 111 6.10 -4.30 -0.36
N VAL A 112 6.99 -3.35 -0.07
CA VAL A 112 7.57 -2.45 -1.07
C VAL A 112 9.02 -2.82 -1.33
N ALA A 113 9.35 -3.18 -2.56
CA ALA A 113 10.72 -3.41 -3.00
C ALA A 113 11.35 -2.12 -3.53
N THR A 114 12.54 -1.77 -3.03
CA THR A 114 13.33 -0.63 -3.47
C THR A 114 14.75 -1.08 -3.82
N LYS A 115 15.41 -0.39 -4.76
CA LYS A 115 16.83 -0.67 -5.06
C LYS A 115 17.77 -0.23 -3.94
N LYS A 116 17.39 0.79 -3.16
CA LYS A 116 18.25 1.43 -2.17
C LYS A 116 18.19 0.76 -0.79
N TRP A 117 17.02 0.29 -0.38
CA TRP A 117 16.78 -0.21 0.98
C TRP A 117 16.27 -1.66 1.03
N GLY A 118 16.18 -2.34 -0.11
CA GLY A 118 15.60 -3.68 -0.19
C GLY A 118 14.09 -3.63 0.03
N TYR A 119 13.58 -4.54 0.85
CA TYR A 119 12.15 -4.64 1.15
C TYR A 119 11.78 -3.79 2.37
N LEU A 120 10.80 -2.92 2.19
CA LEU A 120 10.14 -2.15 3.24
C LEU A 120 8.78 -2.79 3.51
N ASP A 121 8.43 -2.96 4.78
CA ASP A 121 7.12 -3.49 5.20
C ASP A 121 6.30 -2.39 5.91
N PRO A 122 5.49 -1.62 5.16
CA PRO A 122 4.61 -0.61 5.72
C PRO A 122 3.59 -1.16 6.72
N SER A 123 3.10 -2.39 6.54
CA SER A 123 2.15 -3.01 7.47
C SER A 123 2.77 -3.26 8.83
N ARG A 124 3.99 -3.78 8.86
CA ARG A 124 4.76 -3.95 10.09
C ARG A 124 5.07 -2.61 10.74
N ALA A 125 5.47 -1.61 9.97
CA ALA A 125 5.70 -0.26 10.48
C ALA A 125 4.42 0.38 11.06
N ALA A 126 3.25 0.04 10.50
CA ALA A 126 1.94 0.50 10.96
C ALA A 126 1.37 -0.32 12.13
N GLY A 127 2.10 -1.32 12.65
CA GLY A 127 1.72 -2.08 13.85
C GLY A 127 1.12 -3.46 13.59
N MET A 128 1.36 -4.08 12.43
CA MET A 128 1.02 -5.49 12.22
C MET A 128 1.83 -6.38 13.17
N GLU A 129 1.14 -7.10 14.05
CA GLU A 129 1.74 -8.09 14.95
C GLU A 129 1.68 -9.49 14.33
N GLY A 130 2.85 -10.13 14.17
CA GLY A 130 2.99 -11.46 13.57
C GLY A 130 4.31 -11.58 12.80
N ASN A 131 4.96 -12.75 12.88
CA ASN A 131 6.11 -13.05 12.04
C ASN A 131 5.58 -13.30 10.62
N GLY A 132 5.95 -12.41 9.68
CA GLY A 132 5.71 -12.61 8.25
C GLY A 132 6.45 -13.81 7.68
#